data_AF-A0A2I0PQB1-F1
#
_entry.id   AF-A0A2I0PQB1-F1
#
_cell.length_a   1.000
_cell.length_b   1.000
_cell.length_c   1.000
_cell.angle_alpha   90.00
_cell.angle_beta   90.00
_cell.angle_gamma   90.00
#
_symmetry.space_group_name_H-M   'P 1'
#
loop_
_entity.id
_entity.type
_entity.pdbx_description
1 polymer ?
#
loop_
_entity_poly.entity_id
_entity_poly.type
_entity_poly.pdbx_seq_one_letter_code
_entity_poly.pdbx_strand_id
1 'polypeptide(L)'
;MVNNSSGTPVKNDNNPETKMPEKNSQDSGKSGQQPFFNKTALAAIIGIAAVIIILLVYGVMQSTPGQGAVVPAQACTEKTLRYINNNLVSPGTSASLVTVTESHGMYEMKIAYLGQEMLVYTSRDCSSLFTRSIDMNAATGGSGTAAAQPAAAPVKTERPVVDLYVMAFCPYGTQAEIVMKPVVALLGSKADIRVRYITTATGSTVASVYSLHGPKEVQEDLRQICILKKSPEKFWEYIGRFNDACYSQYLNADTFDACRGNVTAALGIDTNAIETCASGEEGLALLNADEAQGNRDGASSSPTLIINGQVYRGSRTPEAYKQAICDRFVTAPSECSTVLSSVQGVATGNCG
;
A
#
# COMPACT_ATOMS: atom_id res chain seq x y z
N MET A 1 -4.70 51.46 -3.10
CA MET A 1 -4.52 52.91 -2.95
C MET A 1 -3.17 53.15 -2.27
N VAL A 2 -2.32 53.97 -2.92
CA VAL A 2 -1.12 54.68 -2.42
C VAL A 2 0.11 53.78 -2.11
N ASN A 3 1.04 53.60 -3.06
CA ASN A 3 2.25 54.41 -3.43
C ASN A 3 3.49 54.04 -2.59
N ASN A 4 4.61 53.58 -3.15
CA ASN A 4 5.54 54.07 -4.20
C ASN A 4 6.80 54.75 -3.58
N SER A 5 7.97 54.42 -4.15
CA SER A 5 9.25 55.16 -4.21
C SER A 5 10.43 54.26 -3.80
N SER A 6 11.30 53.74 -4.67
CA SER A 6 12.19 54.30 -5.72
C SER A 6 13.54 54.79 -5.19
N GLY A 7 14.64 54.31 -5.81
CA GLY A 7 16.02 54.73 -5.53
C GLY A 7 17.13 53.77 -6.01
N THR A 8 17.54 53.88 -7.27
CA THR A 8 18.81 53.39 -7.89
C THR A 8 20.01 54.30 -7.53
N PRO A 9 21.23 54.14 -8.09
CA PRO A 9 22.17 52.99 -8.12
C PRO A 9 23.60 53.41 -7.63
N VAL A 10 24.52 52.48 -7.34
CA VAL A 10 25.95 52.82 -7.15
C VAL A 10 26.87 51.81 -7.86
N LYS A 11 27.61 52.31 -8.86
CA LYS A 11 28.83 51.71 -9.44
C LYS A 11 29.97 51.82 -8.43
N ASN A 12 30.90 50.87 -8.45
CA ASN A 12 32.29 51.20 -8.12
C ASN A 12 33.28 50.35 -8.93
N ASP A 13 33.92 51.01 -9.88
CA ASP A 13 35.17 50.62 -10.53
C ASP A 13 36.30 50.72 -9.49
N ASN A 14 37.32 49.87 -9.56
CA ASN A 14 38.71 50.20 -9.18
C ASN A 14 39.70 49.09 -9.59
N ASN A 15 40.35 49.33 -10.73
CA ASN A 15 41.72 48.91 -11.03
C ASN A 15 42.67 49.96 -10.40
N PRO A 16 43.93 49.62 -10.06
CA PRO A 16 44.98 50.35 -10.76
C PRO A 16 46.19 49.51 -11.17
N GLU A 17 46.76 49.99 -12.28
CA GLU A 17 47.99 49.64 -12.96
C GLU A 17 49.24 49.74 -12.07
N THR A 18 50.32 49.05 -12.46
CA THR A 18 51.64 49.70 -12.50
C THR A 18 52.56 49.07 -13.55
N LYS A 19 53.32 49.96 -14.19
CA LYS A 19 54.14 49.83 -15.41
C LYS A 19 55.55 49.24 -15.19
N MET A 20 56.02 48.60 -16.27
CA MET A 20 57.35 48.52 -16.92
C MET A 20 58.61 49.10 -16.24
N PRO A 21 59.80 48.55 -16.62
CA PRO A 21 60.67 49.24 -17.60
C PRO A 21 61.08 48.31 -18.77
N GLU A 22 60.99 48.75 -20.04
CA GLU A 22 62.07 49.28 -20.92
C GLU A 22 63.29 48.35 -21.08
N LYS A 23 63.37 47.56 -22.16
CA LYS A 23 63.83 47.82 -23.56
C LYS A 23 65.37 47.81 -23.69
N ASN A 24 65.90 46.84 -24.44
CA ASN A 24 67.12 47.05 -25.21
C ASN A 24 67.14 46.27 -26.54
N SER A 25 67.65 46.98 -27.55
CA SER A 25 67.72 46.66 -28.99
C SER A 25 68.84 45.66 -29.30
N GLN A 26 68.68 44.72 -30.23
CA GLN A 26 69.23 44.63 -31.62
C GLN A 26 69.61 43.13 -31.76
N ASP A 27 69.47 42.39 -32.86
CA ASP A 27 69.98 42.60 -34.21
C ASP A 27 69.43 41.51 -35.15
N SER A 28 69.53 41.81 -36.43
CA SER A 28 69.19 41.12 -37.67
C SER A 28 69.58 39.64 -37.85
N GLY A 29 68.82 38.94 -38.71
CA GLY A 29 69.23 37.65 -39.29
C GLY A 29 68.14 36.93 -40.08
N LYS A 30 68.04 37.18 -41.39
CA LYS A 30 67.30 36.36 -42.36
C LYS A 30 67.85 34.93 -42.36
N SER A 31 67.00 33.90 -42.40
CA SER A 31 67.24 32.66 -43.19
C SER A 31 66.08 31.66 -43.09
N GLY A 32 65.53 31.29 -44.26
CA GLY A 32 65.22 29.88 -44.57
C GLY A 32 64.01 29.22 -43.94
N GLN A 33 62.91 29.13 -44.71
CA GLN A 33 61.96 28.01 -44.62
C GLN A 33 62.69 26.68 -44.83
N GLN A 34 62.40 25.66 -44.00
CA GLN A 34 62.10 24.27 -44.40
C GLN A 34 61.31 23.55 -43.28
N PRO A 35 60.30 22.72 -43.62
CA PRO A 35 59.48 22.02 -42.63
C PRO A 35 60.15 20.69 -42.22
N PHE A 36 60.43 20.52 -40.93
CA PHE A 36 60.86 19.23 -40.39
C PHE A 36 59.62 18.34 -40.08
N PHE A 37 59.09 17.67 -41.11
CA PHE A 37 58.26 16.48 -40.90
C PHE A 37 59.18 15.28 -40.63
N ASN A 38 59.44 15.00 -39.35
CA ASN A 38 60.18 13.82 -38.95
C ASN A 38 59.27 12.58 -39.11
N LYS A 39 59.62 11.68 -40.04
CA LYS A 39 58.84 10.46 -40.32
C LYS A 39 58.65 9.57 -39.08
N THR A 40 59.53 9.68 -38.08
CA THR A 40 59.40 8.95 -36.81
C THR A 40 58.33 9.56 -35.88
N ALA A 41 58.08 10.88 -35.96
CA ALA A 41 57.01 11.53 -35.21
C ALA A 41 55.63 11.18 -35.80
N LEU A 42 55.52 11.05 -37.13
CA LEU A 42 54.28 10.61 -37.78
C LEU A 42 53.94 9.15 -37.45
N ALA A 43 54.95 8.27 -37.43
CA ALA A 43 54.76 6.87 -37.04
C ALA A 43 54.36 6.71 -35.55
N ALA A 44 54.94 7.53 -34.66
CA ALA A 44 54.57 7.54 -33.25
C ALA A 44 53.12 8.04 -33.02
N ILE A 45 52.70 9.08 -33.75
CA ILE A 45 51.32 9.60 -33.66
C ILE A 45 50.31 8.58 -34.20
N ILE A 46 50.63 7.89 -35.30
CA ILE A 46 49.75 6.83 -35.84
C ILE A 46 49.66 5.65 -34.87
N GLY A 47 50.78 5.25 -34.25
CA GLY A 47 50.80 4.19 -33.23
C GLY A 47 49.98 4.55 -32.00
N ILE A 48 50.12 5.78 -31.49
CA ILE A 48 49.34 6.27 -30.35
C ILE A 48 47.85 6.39 -30.70
N ALA A 49 47.52 6.88 -31.90
CA ALA A 49 46.14 6.94 -32.37
C ALA A 49 45.51 5.55 -32.51
N ALA A 50 46.26 4.55 -33.01
CA ALA A 50 45.79 3.17 -33.09
C ALA A 50 45.56 2.56 -31.71
N VAL A 51 46.45 2.80 -30.74
CA VAL A 51 46.28 2.33 -29.36
C VAL A 51 45.10 3.02 -28.68
N ILE A 52 44.91 4.33 -28.89
CA ILE A 52 43.75 5.07 -28.36
C ILE A 52 42.45 4.57 -29.00
N ILE A 53 42.43 4.28 -30.30
CA ILE A 53 41.26 3.70 -30.97
C ILE A 53 40.98 2.30 -30.43
N ILE A 54 42.00 1.46 -30.20
CA ILE A 54 41.83 0.13 -29.60
C ILE A 54 41.31 0.26 -28.16
N LEU A 55 41.81 1.20 -27.37
CA LEU A 55 41.35 1.45 -26.01
C LEU A 55 39.93 2.04 -25.97
N LEU A 56 39.56 2.88 -26.95
CA LEU A 56 38.20 3.40 -27.10
C LEU A 56 37.24 2.29 -27.54
N VAL A 57 37.63 1.43 -28.49
CA VAL A 57 36.83 0.27 -28.91
C VAL A 57 36.70 -0.74 -27.76
N TYR A 58 37.76 -1.00 -27.01
CA TYR A 58 37.74 -1.87 -25.84
C TYR A 58 36.91 -1.26 -24.70
N GLY A 59 37.00 0.05 -24.49
CA GLY A 59 36.18 0.81 -23.54
C GLY A 59 34.70 0.79 -23.92
N VAL A 60 34.35 0.91 -25.21
CA VAL A 60 32.98 0.78 -25.72
C VAL A 60 32.47 -0.66 -25.61
N MET A 61 33.32 -1.68 -25.81
CA MET A 61 32.95 -3.09 -25.59
C MET A 61 32.79 -3.47 -24.11
N GLN A 62 33.47 -2.76 -23.19
CA GLN A 62 33.35 -2.95 -21.73
C GLN A 62 32.25 -2.08 -21.10
N SER A 63 31.69 -1.11 -21.84
CA SER A 63 30.68 -0.16 -21.36
C SER A 63 29.29 -0.39 -21.92
N THR A 64 28.96 -1.60 -22.41
CA THR A 64 27.55 -2.04 -22.39
C THR A 64 27.16 -2.24 -20.93
N PRO A 65 26.35 -1.35 -20.31
CA PRO A 65 25.77 -1.63 -19.01
C PRO A 65 24.93 -2.89 -19.21
N GLY A 66 25.12 -3.90 -18.37
CA GLY A 66 24.53 -5.22 -18.53
C GLY A 66 23.07 -5.14 -18.97
N GLN A 67 22.83 -5.40 -20.26
CA GLN A 67 21.51 -5.81 -20.70
C GLN A 67 21.30 -7.18 -20.06
N GLY A 68 20.68 -7.18 -18.88
CA GLY A 68 20.16 -8.40 -18.27
C GLY A 68 19.39 -9.18 -19.33
N ALA A 69 19.50 -10.50 -19.31
CA ALA A 69 18.91 -11.37 -20.32
C ALA A 69 17.45 -10.97 -20.60
N VAL A 70 17.19 -10.40 -21.78
CA VAL A 70 15.84 -9.99 -22.17
C VAL A 70 15.11 -11.25 -22.61
N VAL A 71 14.12 -11.66 -21.84
CA VAL A 71 13.26 -12.79 -22.17
C VAL A 71 12.15 -12.25 -23.08
N PRO A 72 11.83 -12.92 -24.21
CA PRO A 72 10.74 -12.49 -25.09
C PRO A 72 9.40 -12.39 -24.36
N ALA A 73 8.58 -11.40 -24.70
CA ALA A 73 7.30 -11.10 -24.03
C ALA A 73 6.40 -12.34 -23.88
N GLN A 74 6.32 -13.20 -24.89
CA GLN A 74 5.53 -14.43 -24.84
C GLN A 74 6.03 -15.43 -23.78
N ALA A 75 7.34 -15.73 -23.78
CA ALA A 75 7.95 -16.62 -22.78
C ALA A 75 7.85 -16.03 -21.37
N CYS A 76 7.97 -14.70 -21.26
CA CYS A 76 7.74 -13.97 -20.02
C CYS A 76 6.31 -14.15 -19.50
N THR A 77 5.35 -14.02 -20.41
CA THR A 77 3.93 -14.13 -20.10
C THR A 77 3.58 -15.54 -19.62
N GLU A 78 4.10 -16.58 -20.28
CA GLU A 78 3.87 -17.97 -19.85
C GLU A 78 4.46 -18.24 -18.47
N LYS A 79 5.68 -17.76 -18.20
CA LYS A 79 6.31 -17.88 -16.87
C LYS A 79 5.49 -17.15 -15.80
N THR A 80 5.00 -15.96 -16.14
CA THR A 80 4.23 -15.10 -15.24
C THR A 80 2.86 -15.68 -14.93
N LEU A 81 2.09 -16.09 -15.95
CA LEU A 81 0.81 -16.75 -15.77
C LEU A 81 0.94 -18.05 -14.98
N ARG A 82 2.00 -18.84 -15.22
CA ARG A 82 2.27 -20.05 -14.45
C ARG A 82 2.51 -19.74 -12.98
N TYR A 83 3.31 -18.71 -12.69
CA TYR A 83 3.57 -18.28 -11.33
C TYR A 83 2.28 -17.81 -10.63
N ILE A 84 1.48 -16.97 -11.31
CA ILE A 84 0.21 -16.46 -10.80
C ILE A 84 -0.76 -17.62 -10.52
N ASN A 85 -0.96 -18.52 -11.49
CA ASN A 85 -1.89 -19.64 -11.35
C ASN A 85 -1.48 -20.68 -10.30
N ASN A 86 -0.18 -20.82 -10.03
CA ASN A 86 0.30 -21.80 -9.05
C ASN A 86 0.40 -21.24 -7.63
N ASN A 87 0.52 -19.91 -7.48
CA ASN A 87 0.89 -19.32 -6.18
C ASN A 87 -0.06 -18.20 -5.70
N LEU A 88 -0.75 -17.50 -6.61
CA LEU A 88 -1.45 -16.25 -6.28
C LEU A 88 -2.97 -16.33 -6.47
N VAL A 89 -3.49 -17.34 -7.17
CA VAL A 89 -4.94 -17.53 -7.37
C VAL A 89 -5.52 -18.51 -6.36
N SER A 90 -6.79 -18.36 -6.03
CA SER A 90 -7.53 -19.30 -5.18
C SER A 90 -7.63 -20.70 -5.82
N PRO A 91 -7.64 -21.78 -5.02
CA PRO A 91 -7.81 -23.15 -5.52
C PRO A 91 -9.07 -23.28 -6.41
N GLY A 92 -8.93 -23.92 -7.58
CA GLY A 92 -10.02 -24.12 -8.54
C GLY A 92 -10.32 -22.94 -9.46
N THR A 93 -9.51 -21.88 -9.42
CA THR A 93 -9.64 -20.69 -10.29
C THR A 93 -8.40 -20.53 -11.16
N SER A 94 -8.49 -19.77 -12.26
CA SER A 94 -7.34 -19.50 -13.12
C SER A 94 -7.36 -18.08 -13.68
N ALA A 95 -6.16 -17.53 -13.85
CA ALA A 95 -5.89 -16.27 -14.54
C ALA A 95 -5.41 -16.53 -15.97
N SER A 96 -5.89 -15.72 -16.92
CA SER A 96 -5.51 -15.77 -18.34
C SER A 96 -4.96 -14.44 -18.82
N LEU A 97 -4.14 -14.44 -19.88
CA LEU A 97 -3.67 -13.20 -20.51
C LEU A 97 -4.79 -12.59 -21.35
N VAL A 98 -4.98 -11.28 -21.23
CA VAL A 98 -5.77 -10.45 -22.15
C VAL A 98 -4.84 -9.76 -23.14
N THR A 99 -3.87 -9.00 -22.64
CA THR A 99 -2.88 -8.30 -23.48
C THR A 99 -1.53 -8.21 -22.79
N VAL A 100 -0.45 -8.19 -23.58
CA VAL A 100 0.89 -7.83 -23.11
C VAL A 100 1.45 -6.71 -23.97
N THR A 101 2.01 -5.69 -23.33
CA THR A 101 2.67 -4.55 -23.97
C THR A 101 4.01 -4.28 -23.30
N GLU A 102 5.01 -3.85 -24.06
CA GLU A 102 6.29 -3.39 -23.48
C GLU A 102 6.23 -1.88 -23.29
N SER A 103 6.44 -1.42 -22.06
CA SER A 103 6.34 0.00 -21.71
C SER A 103 7.22 0.29 -20.49
N HIS A 104 7.87 1.46 -20.51
CA HIS A 104 8.79 1.94 -19.46
C HIS A 104 9.85 0.93 -19.00
N GLY A 105 10.33 0.06 -19.91
CA GLY A 105 11.36 -0.94 -19.60
C GLY A 105 10.84 -2.16 -18.83
N MET A 106 9.53 -2.40 -18.82
CA MET A 106 8.88 -3.60 -18.27
C MET A 106 7.88 -4.17 -19.27
N TYR A 107 7.44 -5.41 -19.03
CA TYR A 107 6.25 -5.93 -19.67
C TYR A 107 5.04 -5.62 -18.80
N GLU A 108 4.06 -4.93 -19.36
CA GLU A 108 2.76 -4.67 -18.78
C GLU A 108 1.79 -5.73 -19.30
N MET A 109 1.23 -6.52 -18.40
CA MET A 109 0.33 -7.62 -18.73
C MET A 109 -1.03 -7.36 -18.13
N LYS A 110 -2.04 -7.24 -18.98
CA LYS A 110 -3.43 -7.28 -18.56
C LYS A 110 -3.86 -8.74 -18.49
N ILE A 111 -4.30 -9.18 -17.33
CA ILE A 111 -4.75 -10.55 -17.08
C ILE A 111 -6.22 -10.56 -16.67
N ALA A 112 -6.98 -11.56 -17.09
CA ALA A 112 -8.34 -11.79 -16.62
C ALA A 112 -8.32 -12.83 -15.50
N TYR A 113 -8.90 -12.50 -14.35
CA TYR A 113 -9.03 -13.40 -13.20
C TYR A 113 -10.41 -13.20 -12.56
N LEU A 114 -11.19 -14.29 -12.40
CA LEU A 114 -12.57 -14.23 -11.88
C LEU A 114 -13.48 -13.22 -12.61
N GLY A 115 -13.28 -13.06 -13.92
CA GLY A 115 -14.04 -12.10 -14.74
C GLY A 115 -13.64 -10.62 -14.55
N GLN A 116 -12.53 -10.36 -13.86
CA GLN A 116 -11.94 -9.02 -13.72
C GLN A 116 -10.62 -8.92 -14.48
N GLU A 117 -10.40 -7.81 -15.19
CA GLU A 117 -9.11 -7.51 -15.80
C GLU A 117 -8.21 -6.77 -14.80
N MET A 118 -7.03 -7.31 -14.54
CA MET A 118 -6.01 -6.73 -13.67
C MET A 118 -4.75 -6.44 -14.46
N LEU A 119 -4.04 -5.36 -14.11
CA LEU A 119 -2.76 -5.00 -14.71
C LEU A 119 -1.63 -5.43 -13.78
N VAL A 120 -0.72 -6.26 -14.29
CA VAL A 120 0.50 -6.68 -13.59
C VAL A 120 1.72 -6.33 -14.45
N TYR A 121 2.87 -6.19 -13.82
CA TYR A 121 4.11 -5.80 -14.50
C TYR A 121 5.20 -6.81 -14.21
N THR A 122 6.08 -7.04 -15.18
CA THR A 122 7.23 -7.90 -14.97
C THR A 122 8.49 -7.27 -15.52
N SER A 123 9.61 -7.49 -14.84
CA SER A 123 10.93 -7.11 -15.34
C SER A 123 11.23 -7.82 -16.68
N ARG A 124 12.11 -7.25 -17.51
CA ARG A 124 12.43 -7.80 -18.86
C ARG A 124 13.13 -9.16 -18.83
N ASP A 125 13.75 -9.50 -17.71
CA ASP A 125 14.32 -10.82 -17.43
C ASP A 125 13.30 -11.80 -16.81
N CYS A 126 12.07 -11.34 -16.57
CA CYS A 126 10.95 -12.08 -16.00
C CYS A 126 11.28 -12.72 -14.65
N SER A 127 12.20 -12.12 -13.89
CA SER A 127 12.57 -12.55 -12.55
C SER A 127 11.67 -11.94 -11.48
N SER A 128 11.09 -10.77 -11.76
CA SER A 128 10.27 -10.02 -10.82
C SER A 128 8.86 -9.78 -11.37
N LEU A 129 7.86 -9.98 -10.52
CA LEU A 129 6.45 -9.68 -10.77
C LEU A 129 5.98 -8.60 -9.81
N PHE A 130 5.49 -7.49 -10.35
CA PHE A 130 4.89 -6.39 -9.61
C PHE A 130 3.39 -6.42 -9.84
N THR A 131 2.63 -6.64 -8.78
CA THR A 131 1.15 -6.74 -8.83
C THR A 131 0.46 -5.40 -8.65
N ARG A 132 1.22 -4.33 -8.40
CA ARG A 132 0.73 -2.97 -8.21
C ARG A 132 1.66 -1.97 -8.88
N SER A 133 1.09 -0.96 -9.54
CA SER A 133 1.78 0.24 -9.99
C SER A 133 1.06 1.47 -9.46
N ILE A 134 1.81 2.47 -9.05
CA ILE A 134 1.28 3.79 -8.70
C ILE A 134 1.79 4.75 -9.75
N ASP A 135 0.89 5.40 -10.48
CA ASP A 135 1.26 6.50 -11.36
C ASP A 135 1.56 7.73 -10.50
N MET A 136 2.83 8.11 -10.43
CA MET A 136 3.29 9.25 -9.64
C MET A 136 2.99 10.60 -10.29
N ASN A 137 2.59 10.60 -11.57
CA ASN A 137 2.20 11.79 -12.31
C ASN A 137 0.68 11.99 -12.32
N ALA A 138 -0.09 10.99 -11.89
CA ALA A 138 -1.49 11.16 -11.56
C ALA A 138 -1.61 12.05 -10.31
N ALA A 139 -2.47 13.07 -10.36
CA ALA A 139 -2.73 13.94 -9.22
C ALA A 139 -3.01 13.08 -7.98
N THR A 140 -2.33 13.35 -6.86
CA THR A 140 -2.35 12.52 -5.65
C THR A 140 -3.78 12.27 -5.18
N GLY A 141 -4.28 11.09 -5.56
CA GLY A 141 -5.66 10.68 -5.42
C GLY A 141 -5.78 9.19 -5.73
N GLY A 142 -5.24 8.36 -4.85
CA GLY A 142 -5.55 6.93 -4.79
C GLY A 142 -4.58 6.00 -5.51
N SER A 143 -4.17 4.96 -4.77
CA SER A 143 -3.63 3.71 -5.31
C SER A 143 -4.31 3.34 -6.62
N GLY A 144 -3.51 3.02 -7.64
CA GLY A 144 -3.99 2.69 -8.99
C GLY A 144 -5.21 1.79 -8.99
N THR A 145 -6.38 2.39 -9.22
CA THR A 145 -7.56 1.65 -9.62
C THR A 145 -7.38 1.32 -11.09
N ALA A 146 -7.26 0.03 -11.39
CA ALA A 146 -7.66 -0.49 -12.70
C ALA A 146 -8.97 0.21 -13.10
N ALA A 147 -9.08 0.65 -14.35
CA ALA A 147 -10.26 1.33 -14.88
C ALA A 147 -11.52 0.62 -14.36
N ALA A 148 -12.36 1.36 -13.63
CA ALA A 148 -13.51 0.81 -12.94
C ALA A 148 -14.42 0.12 -13.95
N GLN A 149 -14.36 -1.21 -13.99
CA GLN A 149 -15.44 -2.03 -14.52
C GLN A 149 -16.72 -1.57 -13.81
N PRO A 150 -17.85 -1.38 -14.52
CA PRO A 150 -19.09 -0.91 -13.90
C PRO A 150 -19.34 -1.73 -12.64
N ALA A 151 -19.39 -1.06 -11.49
CA ALA A 151 -19.63 -1.73 -10.23
C ALA A 151 -20.90 -2.56 -10.39
N ALA A 152 -20.81 -3.86 -10.09
CA ALA A 152 -21.99 -4.72 -10.10
C ALA A 152 -23.09 -4.04 -9.28
N ALA A 153 -24.33 -4.07 -9.80
CA ALA A 153 -25.45 -3.42 -9.15
C ALA A 153 -25.53 -3.83 -7.66
N PRO A 154 -25.92 -2.92 -6.76
CA PRO A 154 -25.97 -3.24 -5.35
C PRO A 154 -26.90 -4.41 -5.05
N VAL A 155 -26.38 -5.47 -4.40
CA VAL A 155 -27.23 -6.54 -3.85
C VAL A 155 -28.01 -5.98 -2.67
N LYS A 156 -29.34 -5.96 -2.79
CA LYS A 156 -30.25 -5.43 -1.78
C LYS A 156 -30.93 -6.53 -0.97
N THR A 157 -31.13 -6.27 0.32
CA THR A 157 -31.86 -7.15 1.25
C THR A 157 -32.74 -6.30 2.18
N GLU A 158 -33.71 -6.91 2.87
CA GLU A 158 -34.50 -6.19 3.89
C GLU A 158 -33.66 -5.77 5.09
N ARG A 159 -32.67 -6.61 5.43
CA ARG A 159 -31.72 -6.41 6.53
C ARG A 159 -30.31 -6.66 5.99
N PRO A 160 -29.56 -5.62 5.62
CA PRO A 160 -28.21 -5.75 5.09
C PRO A 160 -27.28 -6.45 6.08
N VAL A 161 -26.47 -7.37 5.58
CA VAL A 161 -25.38 -7.99 6.33
C VAL A 161 -24.10 -7.22 6.02
N VAL A 162 -23.44 -6.75 7.08
CA VAL A 162 -22.26 -5.88 7.02
C VAL A 162 -21.16 -6.53 7.84
N ASP A 163 -20.14 -7.03 7.15
CA ASP A 163 -18.99 -7.71 7.75
C ASP A 163 -17.76 -6.81 7.62
N LEU A 164 -17.28 -6.30 8.76
CA LEU A 164 -16.05 -5.51 8.86
C LEU A 164 -14.92 -6.41 9.34
N TYR A 165 -14.08 -6.86 8.41
CA TYR A 165 -12.91 -7.69 8.70
C TYR A 165 -11.72 -6.86 9.15
N VAL A 166 -11.16 -7.20 10.31
CA VAL A 166 -10.05 -6.50 10.95
C VAL A 166 -9.07 -7.46 11.62
N MET A 167 -7.99 -6.91 12.16
CA MET A 167 -7.14 -7.53 13.17
C MET A 167 -6.99 -6.50 14.29
N ALA A 168 -7.05 -6.91 15.56
CA ALA A 168 -7.23 -5.99 16.69
C ALA A 168 -6.15 -4.91 16.84
N PHE A 169 -4.93 -5.15 16.34
CA PHE A 169 -3.83 -4.18 16.42
C PHE A 169 -3.51 -3.49 15.10
N CYS A 170 -4.25 -3.79 14.04
CA CYS A 170 -4.10 -3.08 12.77
C CYS A 170 -4.61 -1.63 12.89
N PRO A 171 -3.75 -0.60 12.70
CA PRO A 171 -4.16 0.79 12.85
C PRO A 171 -5.28 1.21 11.88
N TYR A 172 -5.32 0.60 10.69
CA TYR A 172 -6.39 0.82 9.73
C TYR A 172 -7.70 0.09 10.11
N GLY A 173 -7.60 -1.04 10.82
CA GLY A 173 -8.75 -1.74 11.38
C GLY A 173 -9.45 -0.89 12.43
N THR A 174 -8.68 -0.44 13.42
CA THR A 174 -9.10 0.51 14.46
C THR A 174 -9.74 1.77 13.86
N GLN A 175 -9.12 2.36 12.82
CA GLN A 175 -9.68 3.49 12.08
C GLN A 175 -11.08 3.17 11.51
N ALA A 176 -11.27 1.99 10.91
CA ALA A 176 -12.56 1.59 10.35
C ALA A 176 -13.61 1.31 11.43
N GLU A 177 -13.23 0.75 12.58
CA GLU A 177 -14.13 0.55 13.72
C GLU A 177 -14.63 1.87 14.29
N ILE A 178 -13.72 2.84 14.49
CA ILE A 178 -14.06 4.20 14.94
C ILE A 178 -15.08 4.84 14.00
N VAL A 179 -14.84 4.72 12.70
CA VAL A 179 -15.74 5.24 11.65
C VAL A 179 -17.08 4.50 11.61
N MET A 180 -17.10 3.19 11.88
CA MET A 180 -18.31 2.37 11.86
C MET A 180 -19.18 2.58 13.11
N LYS A 181 -18.60 2.92 14.26
CA LYS A 181 -19.34 3.13 15.53
C LYS A 181 -20.57 4.05 15.42
N PRO A 182 -20.49 5.28 14.86
CA PRO A 182 -21.68 6.13 14.68
C PRO A 182 -22.69 5.54 13.69
N VAL A 183 -22.24 4.76 12.71
CA VAL A 183 -23.11 4.06 11.75
C VAL A 183 -23.91 2.95 12.45
N VAL A 184 -23.27 2.21 13.36
CA VAL A 184 -23.93 1.19 14.18
C VAL A 184 -24.93 1.82 15.14
N ALA A 185 -24.58 2.94 15.77
CA ALA A 185 -25.51 3.66 16.64
C ALA A 185 -26.79 4.08 15.88
N LEU A 186 -26.67 4.39 14.59
CA LEU A 186 -27.78 4.80 13.73
C LEU A 186 -28.55 3.61 13.11
N LEU A 187 -27.84 2.59 12.60
CA LEU A 187 -28.39 1.54 11.75
C LEU A 187 -28.33 0.13 12.35
N GLY A 188 -27.72 -0.08 13.53
CA GLY A 188 -27.52 -1.41 14.10
C GLY A 188 -28.81 -2.17 14.43
N SER A 189 -29.92 -1.46 14.65
CA SER A 189 -31.25 -2.07 14.79
C SER A 189 -31.88 -2.47 13.44
N LYS A 190 -31.34 -1.98 12.32
CA LYS A 190 -31.88 -2.16 10.95
C LYS A 190 -31.01 -3.04 10.05
N ALA A 191 -29.70 -3.13 10.33
CA ALA A 191 -28.73 -3.95 9.60
C ALA A 191 -27.94 -4.83 10.58
N ASP A 192 -27.42 -5.95 10.09
CA ASP A 192 -26.55 -6.84 10.84
C ASP A 192 -25.09 -6.41 10.64
N ILE A 193 -24.61 -5.55 11.54
CA ILE A 193 -23.26 -4.97 11.48
C ILE A 193 -22.37 -5.63 12.53
N ARG A 194 -21.34 -6.33 12.09
CA ARG A 194 -20.40 -7.03 12.97
C ARG A 194 -18.96 -6.90 12.52
N VAL A 195 -18.07 -6.97 13.49
CA VAL A 195 -16.64 -7.12 13.28
C VAL A 195 -16.33 -8.60 13.10
N ARG A 196 -15.38 -8.90 12.23
CA ARG A 196 -14.80 -10.24 12.04
C ARG A 196 -13.28 -10.18 12.09
N TYR A 197 -12.65 -11.22 12.60
CA TYR A 197 -11.20 -11.22 12.76
C TYR A 197 -10.50 -12.03 11.67
N ILE A 198 -9.45 -11.45 11.08
CA ILE A 198 -8.61 -12.08 10.07
C ILE A 198 -7.47 -12.80 10.79
N THR A 199 -7.50 -14.13 10.76
CA THR A 199 -6.44 -14.97 11.33
C THR A 199 -6.12 -16.15 10.42
N THR A 200 -5.09 -16.90 10.76
CA THR A 200 -4.77 -18.18 10.13
C THR A 200 -4.56 -19.24 11.20
N ALA A 201 -5.45 -20.24 11.26
CA ALA A 201 -5.33 -21.38 12.15
C ALA A 201 -4.67 -22.57 11.44
N THR A 202 -3.59 -23.11 12.02
CA THR A 202 -2.88 -24.28 11.46
C THR A 202 -3.08 -25.55 12.30
N GLY A 203 -3.97 -25.53 13.28
CA GLY A 203 -4.21 -26.63 14.20
C GLY A 203 -5.50 -26.44 15.00
N SER A 204 -5.66 -27.26 16.05
CA SER A 204 -6.88 -27.32 16.86
C SER A 204 -6.75 -26.64 18.23
N THR A 205 -5.75 -25.80 18.43
CA THR A 205 -5.55 -25.06 19.69
C THR A 205 -5.32 -23.58 19.43
N VAL A 206 -5.61 -22.73 20.42
CA VAL A 206 -5.33 -21.28 20.33
C VAL A 206 -3.86 -20.99 19.99
N ALA A 207 -2.93 -21.81 20.49
CA ALA A 207 -1.50 -21.67 20.21
C ALA A 207 -1.12 -21.91 18.72
N SER A 208 -2.02 -22.49 17.93
CA SER A 208 -1.84 -22.72 16.49
C SER A 208 -2.46 -21.65 15.59
N VAL A 209 -2.95 -20.56 16.19
CA VAL A 209 -3.52 -19.42 15.46
C VAL A 209 -2.49 -18.32 15.29
N TYR A 210 -2.42 -17.75 14.09
CA TYR A 210 -1.55 -16.66 13.71
C TYR A 210 -2.35 -15.43 13.27
N SER A 211 -1.84 -14.25 13.62
CA SER A 211 -2.30 -12.94 13.16
C SER A 211 -1.08 -12.07 12.84
N LEU A 212 -1.23 -10.99 12.08
CA LEU A 212 -0.12 -10.26 11.46
C LEU A 212 0.86 -9.66 12.50
N HIS A 213 0.33 -9.18 13.63
CA HIS A 213 1.13 -8.59 14.72
C HIS A 213 1.44 -9.61 15.84
N GLY A 214 1.29 -10.90 15.55
CA GLY A 214 1.74 -11.99 16.40
C GLY A 214 0.75 -12.40 17.50
N PRO A 215 1.21 -13.22 18.47
CA PRO A 215 0.32 -13.90 19.43
C PRO A 215 -0.51 -12.98 20.32
N LYS A 216 -0.04 -11.75 20.60
CA LYS A 216 -0.81 -10.78 21.39
C LYS A 216 -2.06 -10.33 20.63
N GLU A 217 -1.98 -10.18 19.31
CA GLU A 217 -3.12 -9.80 18.48
C GLU A 217 -4.15 -10.93 18.47
N VAL A 218 -3.70 -12.18 18.31
CA VAL A 218 -4.56 -13.37 18.41
C VAL A 218 -5.31 -13.40 19.75
N GLN A 219 -4.63 -13.13 20.86
CA GLN A 219 -5.26 -13.09 22.19
C GLN A 219 -6.33 -12.00 22.28
N GLU A 220 -6.08 -10.83 21.68
CA GLU A 220 -7.06 -9.76 21.66
C GLU A 220 -8.23 -10.06 20.72
N ASP A 221 -7.97 -10.56 19.50
CA ASP A 221 -8.99 -11.04 18.55
C ASP A 221 -9.94 -12.04 19.24
N LEU A 222 -9.38 -13.03 19.98
CA LEU A 222 -10.13 -14.02 20.76
C LEU A 222 -10.98 -13.39 21.87
N ARG A 223 -10.48 -12.38 22.56
CA ARG A 223 -11.26 -11.70 23.60
C ARG A 223 -12.40 -10.89 23.00
N GLN A 224 -12.12 -10.14 21.95
CA GLN A 224 -13.11 -9.27 21.34
C GLN A 224 -14.22 -10.09 20.64
N ILE A 225 -13.89 -11.20 19.97
CA ILE A 225 -14.91 -12.10 19.41
C ILE A 225 -15.75 -12.79 20.50
N CYS A 226 -15.15 -13.11 21.66
CA CYS A 226 -15.88 -13.60 22.81
C CYS A 226 -16.80 -12.54 23.43
N ILE A 227 -16.40 -11.26 23.46
CA ILE A 227 -17.26 -10.15 23.89
C ILE A 227 -18.42 -9.97 22.91
N LEU A 228 -18.15 -10.01 21.60
CA LEU A 228 -19.19 -9.97 20.57
C LEU A 228 -20.21 -11.10 20.76
N LYS A 229 -19.74 -12.30 21.12
CA LYS A 229 -20.61 -13.47 21.36
C LYS A 229 -21.44 -13.35 22.65
N LYS A 230 -20.83 -12.93 23.76
CA LYS A 230 -21.45 -12.98 25.10
C LYS A 230 -22.13 -11.67 25.53
N SER A 231 -21.78 -10.56 24.91
CA SER A 231 -22.33 -9.23 25.19
C SER A 231 -22.48 -8.41 23.91
N PRO A 232 -23.21 -8.92 22.90
CA PRO A 232 -23.33 -8.29 21.58
C PRO A 232 -23.84 -6.84 21.64
N GLU A 233 -24.74 -6.54 22.57
CA GLU A 233 -25.30 -5.22 22.79
C GLU A 233 -24.29 -4.21 23.35
N LYS A 234 -23.21 -4.70 23.96
CA LYS A 234 -22.13 -3.87 24.54
C LYS A 234 -20.89 -3.79 23.66
N PHE A 235 -20.78 -4.67 22.65
CA PHE A 235 -19.57 -4.82 21.85
C PHE A 235 -19.09 -3.51 21.21
N TRP A 236 -19.99 -2.76 20.57
CA TRP A 236 -19.62 -1.52 19.87
C TRP A 236 -19.23 -0.38 20.82
N GLU A 237 -19.76 -0.38 22.04
CA GLU A 237 -19.30 0.54 23.08
C GLU A 237 -17.95 0.09 23.65
N TYR A 238 -17.78 -1.22 23.87
CA TYR A 238 -16.51 -1.82 24.28
C TYR A 238 -15.38 -1.50 23.31
N ILE A 239 -15.54 -1.81 22.01
CA ILE A 239 -14.47 -1.63 21.02
C ILE A 239 -14.08 -0.15 20.88
N GLY A 240 -15.05 0.77 20.97
CA GLY A 240 -14.77 2.20 20.99
C GLY A 240 -13.90 2.61 22.18
N ARG A 241 -14.25 2.17 23.40
CA ARG A 241 -13.46 2.46 24.60
C ARG A 241 -12.09 1.79 24.59
N PHE A 242 -12.01 0.56 24.06
CA PHE A 242 -10.76 -0.14 23.86
C PHE A 242 -9.85 0.63 22.91
N ASN A 243 -10.37 1.08 21.77
CA ASN A 243 -9.62 1.86 20.78
C ASN A 243 -9.12 3.18 21.33
N ASP A 244 -9.95 3.88 22.12
CA ASP A 244 -9.60 5.17 22.72
C ASP A 244 -8.57 5.04 23.86
N ALA A 245 -8.73 4.03 24.72
CA ALA A 245 -7.97 3.95 25.98
C ALA A 245 -6.82 2.93 25.95
N CYS A 246 -7.00 1.80 25.27
CA CYS A 246 -6.12 0.62 25.42
C CYS A 246 -5.31 0.30 24.17
N TYR A 247 -5.80 0.63 22.97
CA TYR A 247 -5.11 0.32 21.72
C TYR A 247 -3.66 0.79 21.72
N SER A 248 -3.37 2.04 22.14
CA SER A 248 -1.99 2.56 22.16
C SER A 248 -1.05 1.87 23.16
N GLN A 249 -1.59 1.01 24.03
CA GLN A 249 -0.86 0.36 25.12
C GLN A 249 -0.52 -1.11 24.83
N TYR A 250 -0.96 -1.69 23.71
CA TYR A 250 -0.86 -3.15 23.44
C TYR A 250 0.56 -3.73 23.52
N LEU A 251 1.58 -2.90 23.30
CA LEU A 251 2.99 -3.28 23.43
C LEU A 251 3.46 -3.31 24.89
N ASN A 252 2.83 -2.56 25.79
CA ASN A 252 3.16 -2.49 27.21
C ASN A 252 2.28 -3.46 28.03
N ALA A 253 2.85 -4.62 28.37
CA ALA A 253 2.14 -5.65 29.14
C ALA A 253 1.72 -5.18 30.54
N ASP A 254 2.48 -4.27 31.16
CA ASP A 254 2.22 -3.81 32.53
C ASP A 254 0.94 -2.97 32.63
N THR A 255 0.53 -2.34 31.54
CA THR A 255 -0.63 -1.44 31.52
C THR A 255 -1.78 -1.95 30.68
N PHE A 256 -1.52 -2.79 29.66
CA PHE A 256 -2.54 -3.24 28.72
C PHE A 256 -3.64 -4.09 29.37
N ASP A 257 -3.27 -5.07 30.20
CA ASP A 257 -4.24 -5.97 30.84
C ASP A 257 -5.15 -5.21 31.81
N ALA A 258 -4.56 -4.32 32.61
CA ALA A 258 -5.32 -3.43 33.50
C ALA A 258 -6.25 -2.51 32.70
N CYS A 259 -5.81 -1.96 31.57
CA CYS A 259 -6.65 -1.14 30.72
C CYS A 259 -7.87 -1.93 30.21
N ARG A 260 -7.64 -3.13 29.64
CA ARG A 260 -8.72 -3.99 29.14
C ARG A 260 -9.70 -4.37 30.23
N GLY A 261 -9.21 -4.72 31.42
CA GLY A 261 -10.02 -5.04 32.59
C GLY A 261 -10.88 -3.86 33.06
N ASN A 262 -10.35 -2.63 33.01
CA ASN A 262 -11.11 -1.43 33.35
C ASN A 262 -12.24 -1.17 32.35
N VAL A 263 -12.01 -1.39 31.05
CA VAL A 263 -13.05 -1.23 30.01
C VAL A 263 -14.17 -2.26 30.18
N THR A 264 -13.84 -3.54 30.40
CA THR A 264 -14.86 -4.59 30.64
C THR A 264 -15.65 -4.32 31.92
N ALA A 265 -14.97 -3.95 33.01
CA ALA A 265 -15.61 -3.61 34.28
C ALA A 265 -16.57 -2.42 34.15
N ALA A 266 -16.16 -1.35 33.46
CA ALA A 266 -16.99 -0.16 33.26
C ALA A 266 -18.29 -0.44 32.48
N LEU A 267 -18.29 -1.50 31.66
CA LEU A 267 -19.47 -1.93 30.89
C LEU A 267 -20.24 -3.09 31.56
N GLY A 268 -19.77 -3.57 32.73
CA GLY A 268 -20.33 -4.75 33.37
C GLY A 268 -20.26 -5.98 32.47
N ILE A 269 -19.16 -6.14 31.73
CA ILE A 269 -18.86 -7.35 30.95
C ILE A 269 -18.13 -8.31 31.90
N ASP A 270 -18.62 -9.56 31.99
CA ASP A 270 -18.03 -10.59 32.85
C ASP A 270 -16.66 -11.00 32.30
N THR A 271 -15.61 -10.46 32.91
CA THR A 271 -14.23 -10.69 32.48
C THR A 271 -13.85 -12.17 32.57
N ASN A 272 -14.31 -12.91 33.59
CA ASN A 272 -14.00 -14.33 33.73
C ASN A 272 -14.64 -15.16 32.62
N ALA A 273 -15.88 -14.83 32.24
CA ALA A 273 -16.55 -15.47 31.11
C ALA A 273 -15.83 -15.20 29.78
N ILE A 274 -15.28 -13.98 29.60
CA ILE A 274 -14.49 -13.63 28.42
C ILE A 274 -13.17 -14.40 28.38
N GLU A 275 -12.40 -14.44 29.48
CA GLU A 275 -11.13 -15.18 29.50
C GLU A 275 -11.33 -16.69 29.29
N THR A 276 -12.39 -17.25 29.89
CA THR A 276 -12.74 -18.67 29.72
C THR A 276 -13.05 -18.99 28.26
N CYS A 277 -13.78 -18.10 27.58
CA CYS A 277 -14.06 -18.25 26.15
C CYS A 277 -12.80 -18.09 25.30
N ALA A 278 -12.03 -17.03 25.54
CA ALA A 278 -10.87 -16.67 24.72
C ALA A 278 -9.75 -17.72 24.80
N SER A 279 -9.59 -18.37 25.95
CA SER A 279 -8.61 -19.45 26.14
C SER A 279 -9.12 -20.85 25.77
N GLY A 280 -10.42 -21.00 25.50
CA GLY A 280 -11.09 -22.28 25.32
C GLY A 280 -11.50 -22.60 23.88
N GLU A 281 -12.18 -23.74 23.73
CA GLU A 281 -12.69 -24.21 22.44
C GLU A 281 -13.74 -23.27 21.84
N GLU A 282 -14.51 -22.55 22.66
CA GLU A 282 -15.53 -21.60 22.19
C GLU A 282 -14.89 -20.45 21.40
N GLY A 283 -13.86 -19.79 21.95
CA GLY A 283 -13.15 -18.71 21.27
C GLY A 283 -12.48 -19.20 20.00
N LEU A 284 -11.82 -20.36 20.04
CA LEU A 284 -11.20 -20.95 18.87
C LEU A 284 -12.22 -21.27 17.76
N ALA A 285 -13.38 -21.83 18.12
CA ALA A 285 -14.43 -22.14 17.15
C ALA A 285 -15.02 -20.88 16.50
N LEU A 286 -15.19 -19.80 17.27
CA LEU A 286 -15.62 -18.52 16.75
C LEU A 286 -14.60 -17.94 15.76
N LEU A 287 -13.32 -17.96 16.13
CA LEU A 287 -12.25 -17.41 15.29
C LEU A 287 -12.04 -18.22 14.00
N ASN A 288 -12.12 -19.55 14.08
CA ASN A 288 -12.12 -20.42 12.90
C ASN A 288 -13.32 -20.15 11.98
N ALA A 289 -14.48 -19.80 12.53
CA ALA A 289 -15.64 -19.43 11.74
C ALA A 289 -15.44 -18.09 11.01
N ASP A 290 -14.78 -17.12 11.65
CA ASP A 290 -14.40 -15.86 11.03
C ASP A 290 -13.35 -16.04 9.94
N GLU A 291 -12.30 -16.84 10.17
CA GLU A 291 -11.30 -17.18 9.16
C GLU A 291 -11.97 -17.85 7.93
N ALA A 292 -12.83 -18.84 8.17
CA ALA A 292 -13.52 -19.53 7.08
C ALA A 292 -14.43 -18.58 6.28
N GLN A 293 -15.08 -17.63 6.95
CA GLN A 293 -15.93 -16.65 6.28
C GLN A 293 -15.10 -15.60 5.54
N GLY A 294 -14.00 -15.12 6.13
CA GLY A 294 -13.06 -14.20 5.48
C GLY A 294 -12.43 -14.80 4.24
N ASN A 295 -12.07 -16.10 4.27
CA ASN A 295 -11.57 -16.82 3.10
C ASN A 295 -12.61 -16.91 1.98
N ARG A 296 -13.90 -17.10 2.30
CA ARG A 296 -14.98 -17.09 1.29
C ARG A 296 -15.20 -15.70 0.69
N ASP A 297 -15.10 -14.67 1.51
CA ASP A 297 -15.34 -13.29 1.09
C ASP A 297 -14.09 -12.62 0.47
N GLY A 298 -12.94 -13.32 0.46
CA GLY A 298 -11.67 -12.77 -0.03
C GLY A 298 -11.08 -11.68 0.87
N ALA A 299 -11.46 -11.64 2.14
CA ALA A 299 -11.02 -10.65 3.12
C ALA A 299 -9.69 -11.07 3.77
N SER A 300 -8.57 -10.74 3.11
CA SER A 300 -7.21 -11.09 3.57
C SER A 300 -6.43 -9.93 4.17
N SER A 301 -7.02 -8.73 4.29
CA SER A 301 -6.36 -7.56 4.84
C SER A 301 -7.29 -6.67 5.66
N SER A 302 -6.76 -6.06 6.71
CA SER A 302 -7.51 -5.15 7.58
C SER A 302 -7.37 -3.69 7.10
N PRO A 303 -8.47 -2.91 7.04
CA PRO A 303 -9.85 -3.34 7.10
C PRO A 303 -10.33 -3.80 5.71
N THR A 304 -11.21 -4.79 5.69
CA THR A 304 -12.03 -5.13 4.51
C THR A 304 -13.50 -5.03 4.91
N LEU A 305 -14.28 -4.22 4.21
CA LEU A 305 -15.71 -4.08 4.45
C LEU A 305 -16.49 -4.81 3.35
N ILE A 306 -17.32 -5.77 3.75
CA ILE A 306 -18.22 -6.51 2.86
C ILE A 306 -19.66 -6.15 3.22
N ILE A 307 -20.47 -5.84 2.22
CA ILE A 307 -21.90 -5.54 2.40
C ILE A 307 -22.72 -6.40 1.45
N ASN A 308 -23.56 -7.28 2.00
CA ASN A 308 -24.31 -8.29 1.24
C ASN A 308 -23.41 -9.10 0.27
N GLY A 309 -22.24 -9.53 0.75
CA GLY A 309 -21.28 -10.30 -0.05
C GLY A 309 -20.50 -9.51 -1.11
N GLN A 310 -20.68 -8.17 -1.18
CA GLN A 310 -19.95 -7.32 -2.11
C GLN A 310 -18.93 -6.44 -1.37
N VAL A 311 -17.70 -6.42 -1.88
CA VAL A 311 -16.60 -5.59 -1.33
C VAL A 311 -16.93 -4.10 -1.49
N TYR A 312 -16.88 -3.36 -0.39
CA TYR A 312 -16.94 -1.91 -0.40
C TYR A 312 -15.57 -1.31 -0.73
N ARG A 313 -15.54 -0.38 -1.69
CA ARG A 313 -14.31 0.29 -2.18
C ARG A 313 -14.32 1.81 -2.03
N GLY A 314 -15.32 2.37 -1.33
CA GLY A 314 -15.42 3.81 -1.11
C GLY A 314 -14.55 4.31 0.05
N SER A 315 -14.71 5.59 0.39
CA SER A 315 -13.97 6.23 1.48
C SER A 315 -14.35 5.68 2.86
N ARG A 316 -13.41 5.71 3.81
CA ARG A 316 -13.63 5.32 5.22
C ARG A 316 -14.07 6.53 6.04
N THR A 317 -15.31 6.95 5.84
CA THR A 317 -15.96 8.01 6.64
C THR A 317 -17.30 7.51 7.17
N PRO A 318 -17.80 8.03 8.30
CA PRO A 318 -19.10 7.62 8.83
C PRO A 318 -20.22 7.77 7.80
N GLU A 319 -20.24 8.89 7.08
CA GLU A 319 -21.24 9.14 6.04
C GLU A 319 -21.13 8.15 4.88
N ALA A 320 -19.92 7.88 4.38
CA ALA A 320 -19.74 6.97 3.25
C ALA A 320 -20.11 5.52 3.60
N TYR A 321 -19.75 5.04 4.81
CA TYR A 321 -20.19 3.72 5.29
C TYR A 321 -21.72 3.67 5.45
N LYS A 322 -22.33 4.69 6.06
CA LYS A 322 -23.79 4.77 6.19
C LYS A 322 -24.48 4.75 4.83
N GLN A 323 -24.06 5.58 3.87
CA GLN A 323 -24.60 5.59 2.51
C GLN A 323 -24.47 4.21 1.84
N ALA A 324 -23.29 3.61 1.94
CA ALA A 324 -23.03 2.31 1.33
C ALA A 324 -23.91 1.19 1.89
N ILE A 325 -24.28 1.24 3.17
CA ILE A 325 -25.23 0.31 3.80
C ILE A 325 -26.68 0.67 3.43
N CYS A 326 -27.02 1.96 3.42
CA CYS A 326 -28.33 2.46 3.03
C CYS A 326 -28.73 2.04 1.60
N ASP A 327 -27.75 2.02 0.69
CA ASP A 327 -27.93 1.56 -0.70
C ASP A 327 -28.22 0.06 -0.82
N ARG A 328 -28.08 -0.71 0.27
CA ARG A 328 -28.32 -2.17 0.34
C ARG A 328 -29.68 -2.54 0.88
N PHE A 329 -30.46 -1.59 1.34
CA PHE A 329 -31.83 -1.88 1.71
C PHE A 329 -32.71 -2.02 0.47
N VAL A 330 -33.61 -3.00 0.49
CA VAL A 330 -34.76 -3.03 -0.43
C VAL A 330 -35.61 -1.78 -0.18
N THR A 331 -35.95 -1.52 1.08
CA THR A 331 -36.63 -0.30 1.55
C THR A 331 -35.76 0.41 2.57
N ALA A 332 -35.19 1.57 2.19
CA ALA A 332 -34.29 2.30 3.07
C ALA A 332 -35.02 2.83 4.32
N PRO A 333 -34.48 2.62 5.53
CA PRO A 333 -35.05 3.17 6.76
C PRO A 333 -34.89 4.70 6.81
N SER A 334 -35.73 5.38 7.59
CA SER A 334 -35.71 6.84 7.74
C SER A 334 -34.35 7.39 8.18
N GLU A 335 -33.62 6.59 8.97
CA GLU A 335 -32.30 6.85 9.52
C GLU A 335 -31.28 7.14 8.42
N CYS A 336 -31.45 6.60 7.21
CA CYS A 336 -30.59 6.85 6.07
C CYS A 336 -30.53 8.31 5.61
N SER A 337 -31.55 9.11 5.95
CA SER A 337 -31.58 10.55 5.68
C SER A 337 -30.68 11.36 6.64
N THR A 338 -30.22 10.77 7.75
CA THR A 338 -29.32 11.43 8.71
C THR A 338 -27.93 11.58 8.09
N VAL A 339 -27.39 12.80 8.08
CA VAL A 339 -26.02 13.04 7.61
C VAL A 339 -25.05 12.84 8.77
N LEU A 340 -24.10 11.91 8.60
CA LEU A 340 -23.00 11.71 9.53
C LEU A 340 -21.76 12.50 9.09
N SER A 341 -20.71 12.48 9.91
CA SER A 341 -19.45 13.14 9.59
C SER A 341 -18.82 12.58 8.31
N SER A 342 -18.29 13.47 7.48
CA SER A 342 -17.48 13.14 6.29
C SER A 342 -15.97 13.16 6.58
N VAL A 343 -15.58 13.35 7.85
CA VAL A 343 -14.17 13.32 8.27
C VAL A 343 -13.67 11.87 8.20
N GLN A 344 -12.55 11.66 7.52
CA GLN A 344 -11.87 10.37 7.52
C GLN A 344 -11.31 10.11 8.91
N GLY A 345 -11.45 8.87 9.41
CA GLY A 345 -10.75 8.48 10.63
C GLY A 345 -9.24 8.67 10.46
N VAL A 346 -8.51 8.95 11.52
CA VAL A 346 -7.04 8.98 11.50
C VAL A 346 -6.56 7.61 11.96
N ALA A 347 -5.78 6.92 11.12
CA ALA A 347 -5.09 5.71 11.56
C ALA A 347 -3.90 6.12 12.45
N THR A 348 -3.86 5.65 13.69
CA THR A 348 -2.77 5.91 14.62
C THR A 348 -1.97 4.62 14.81
N GLY A 349 -0.72 4.58 14.35
CA GLY A 349 0.15 3.39 14.43
C GLY A 349 0.84 3.08 13.10
N ASN A 350 1.88 2.25 13.14
CA ASN A 350 2.63 1.82 11.95
C ASN A 350 2.40 0.33 11.70
N CYS A 351 2.38 -0.11 10.45
CA CYS A 351 2.17 -1.52 10.08
C CYS A 351 3.44 -2.39 10.17
N GLY A 352 4.39 -2.03 11.04
CA GLY A 352 5.76 -2.55 11.02
C GLY A 352 6.65 -1.74 10.11
#